data_AF-A0A521GX54-F1
#
_entry.id   AF-A0A521GX54-F1
#
_cell.length_a   1.000
_cell.length_b   1.000
_cell.length_c   1.000
_cell.angle_alpha   90.00
_cell.angle_beta   90.00
_cell.angle_gamma   90.00
#
_symmetry.space_group_name_H-M   'P 1'
#
loop_
_entity.id
_entity.type
_entity.pdbx_description
1 polymer ?
#
loop_
_entity_poly.entity_id
_entity_poly.type
_entity_poly.pdbx_seq_one_letter_code
_entity_poly.pdbx_strand_id
1 'polypeptide(L)'
;MSENTAANDYALAKILNEHLIQIFALLDNQWDLPDYTALNRSYVLLANEVRQIYARQPKLQKAGGTICWQVMKNIELFHENIGEYKTLAYEYTHSGADYGEEHNSNVNMLCIEANVDKPIISPRIKKLLTEAESNIKAFQYELDKMNAKLSFDKITIPVISIGDSTYHLTSMRYGITFDIISYCYDNFPNEYVGLTTINKYLQLEELGKPNIKNLRDKMRGSHFEDEGPLVPFIEISPRKIMIKKSATLTDEQVNKIKAVSKHSNSD
;
A
#
# COMPACT_ATOMS: atom_id res chain seq x y z
N MET A 1 37.35 19.66 19.83
CA MET A 1 36.04 20.06 19.24
C MET A 1 35.62 19.19 18.04
N SER A 2 36.38 18.15 17.64
CA SER A 2 36.11 17.32 16.45
C SER A 2 35.25 16.07 16.69
N GLU A 3 35.31 15.47 17.89
CA GLU A 3 34.60 14.20 18.17
C GLU A 3 33.06 14.35 18.20
N ASN A 4 32.57 15.49 18.68
CA ASN A 4 31.13 15.74 18.79
C ASN A 4 30.46 15.93 17.41
N THR A 5 31.21 16.40 16.41
CA THR A 5 30.73 16.53 15.03
C THR A 5 30.68 15.18 14.31
N ALA A 6 31.68 14.31 14.54
CA ALA A 6 31.72 12.97 13.94
C ALA A 6 30.64 12.05 14.50
N ALA A 7 30.44 12.03 15.82
CA ALA A 7 29.36 11.28 16.46
C ALA A 7 27.99 11.71 15.93
N ASN A 8 27.74 13.03 15.87
CA ASN A 8 26.49 13.56 15.33
C ASN A 8 26.27 13.19 13.86
N ASP A 9 27.32 13.15 13.05
CA ASP A 9 27.23 12.76 11.65
C ASP A 9 26.82 11.29 11.48
N TYR A 10 27.28 10.38 12.35
CA TYR A 10 26.82 8.98 12.33
C TYR A 10 25.33 8.87 12.65
N ALA A 11 24.87 9.58 13.69
CA ALA A 11 23.47 9.59 14.07
C ALA A 11 22.57 10.22 12.99
N LEU A 12 23.04 11.28 12.32
CA LEU A 12 22.34 11.90 11.18
C LEU A 12 22.32 10.98 9.96
N ALA A 13 23.42 10.29 9.65
CA ALA A 13 23.49 9.32 8.57
C ALA A 13 22.46 8.21 8.76
N LYS A 14 22.38 7.66 9.99
CA LYS A 14 21.44 6.60 10.34
C LYS A 14 19.99 7.00 10.05
N ILE A 15 19.52 8.13 10.62
CA ILE A 15 18.11 8.53 10.46
C ILE A 15 17.75 8.88 9.00
N LEU A 16 18.69 9.46 8.24
CA LEU A 16 18.49 9.75 6.82
C LEU A 16 18.42 8.46 5.99
N ASN A 17 19.29 7.49 6.29
CA ASN A 17 19.27 6.17 5.66
C ASN A 17 17.96 5.43 5.93
N GLU A 18 17.43 5.46 7.16
CA GLU A 18 16.14 4.85 7.52
C GLU A 18 15.01 5.37 6.61
N HIS A 19 14.94 6.68 6.36
CA HIS A 19 13.93 7.26 5.48
C HIS A 19 14.15 6.88 4.02
N LEU A 20 15.39 6.82 3.55
CA LEU A 20 15.71 6.40 2.17
C LEU A 20 15.35 4.93 1.94
N ILE A 21 15.62 4.05 2.91
CA ILE A 21 15.24 2.64 2.90
C ILE A 21 13.71 2.52 2.87
N GLN A 22 13.01 3.26 3.74
CA GLN A 22 11.55 3.25 3.79
C GLN A 22 10.93 3.68 2.45
N ILE A 23 11.40 4.77 1.85
CA ILE A 23 10.93 5.23 0.53
C ILE A 23 11.10 4.12 -0.51
N PHE A 24 12.24 3.44 -0.50
CA PHE A 24 12.55 2.41 -1.47
C PHE A 24 11.68 1.16 -1.29
N ALA A 25 11.49 0.71 -0.04
CA ALA A 25 10.67 -0.44 0.30
C ALA A 25 9.20 -0.29 -0.13
N LEU A 26 8.68 0.94 -0.17
CA LEU A 26 7.32 1.22 -0.66
C LEU A 26 7.13 0.89 -2.15
N LEU A 27 8.21 0.87 -2.93
CA LEU A 27 8.13 0.70 -4.38
C LEU A 27 8.31 -0.76 -4.81
N ASP A 28 8.97 -1.61 -4.01
CA ASP A 28 9.45 -2.93 -4.46
C ASP A 28 8.35 -3.96 -4.81
N ASN A 29 7.17 -3.82 -4.21
CA ASN A 29 6.12 -4.85 -4.26
C ASN A 29 4.96 -4.57 -5.23
N GLN A 30 5.07 -3.55 -6.08
CA GLN A 30 3.91 -3.07 -6.85
C GLN A 30 4.19 -3.04 -8.35
N TRP A 31 3.37 -3.73 -9.13
CA TRP A 31 3.43 -3.72 -10.59
C TRP A 31 2.98 -2.38 -11.16
N ASP A 32 2.00 -1.76 -10.51
CA ASP A 32 1.49 -0.43 -10.83
C ASP A 32 1.64 0.47 -9.58
N LEU A 33 2.24 1.65 -9.75
CA LEU A 33 2.51 2.60 -8.68
C LEU A 33 1.68 3.88 -8.88
N PRO A 34 1.17 4.51 -7.80
CA PRO A 34 0.65 5.87 -7.85
C PRO A 34 1.74 6.88 -8.28
N ASP A 35 1.36 8.13 -8.52
CA ASP A 35 2.35 9.20 -8.76
C ASP A 35 3.32 9.32 -7.56
N TYR A 36 4.59 9.02 -7.79
CA TYR A 36 5.66 9.09 -6.80
C TYR A 36 6.59 10.30 -7.00
N THR A 37 6.18 11.31 -7.76
CA THR A 37 7.00 12.52 -8.02
C THR A 37 7.45 13.22 -6.74
N ALA A 38 6.54 13.40 -5.78
CA ALA A 38 6.85 14.01 -4.48
C ALA A 38 7.80 13.13 -3.65
N LEU A 39 7.61 11.81 -3.70
CA LEU A 39 8.46 10.83 -3.02
C LEU A 39 9.87 10.84 -3.61
N ASN A 40 10.00 10.92 -4.94
CA ASN A 40 11.26 11.01 -5.66
C ASN A 40 12.03 12.28 -5.28
N ARG A 41 11.34 13.42 -5.17
CA ARG A 41 11.94 14.66 -4.69
C ARG A 41 12.52 14.50 -3.29
N SER A 42 11.76 13.92 -2.35
CA SER A 42 12.24 13.65 -0.99
C SER A 42 13.45 12.72 -0.99
N TYR A 43 13.41 11.64 -1.77
CA TYR A 43 14.52 10.71 -1.92
C TYR A 43 15.80 11.41 -2.38
N VAL A 44 15.75 12.18 -3.47
CA VAL A 44 16.91 12.89 -4.03
C VAL A 44 17.49 13.88 -3.02
N LEU A 45 16.65 14.65 -2.32
CA LEU A 45 17.11 15.64 -1.35
C LEU A 45 17.76 15.00 -0.12
N LEU A 46 17.17 13.93 0.43
CA LEU A 46 17.74 13.18 1.54
C LEU A 46 19.06 12.50 1.13
N ALA A 47 19.09 11.86 -0.04
CA ALA A 47 20.30 11.21 -0.56
C ALA A 47 21.43 12.21 -0.80
N ASN A 48 21.13 13.42 -1.24
CA ASN A 48 22.13 14.47 -1.38
C ASN A 48 22.70 14.93 -0.04
N GLU A 49 21.88 14.98 1.02
CA GLU A 49 22.41 15.26 2.35
C GLU A 49 23.27 14.14 2.89
N VAL A 50 22.81 12.90 2.77
CA VAL A 50 23.55 11.76 3.30
C VAL A 50 24.92 11.64 2.61
N ARG A 51 25.00 11.89 1.29
CA ARG A 51 26.28 11.95 0.55
C ARG A 51 27.24 12.99 1.11
N GLN A 52 26.77 14.16 1.53
CA GLN A 52 27.62 15.20 2.13
C GLN A 52 28.13 14.79 3.51
N ILE A 53 27.34 14.04 4.27
CA ILE A 53 27.75 13.46 5.56
C ILE A 53 28.82 12.39 5.35
N TYR A 54 28.60 11.46 4.40
CA TYR A 54 29.57 10.41 4.10
C TYR A 54 30.88 10.98 3.56
N ALA A 55 30.84 12.01 2.71
CA ALA A 55 32.02 12.64 2.14
C ALA A 55 33.00 13.18 3.20
N ARG A 56 32.49 13.62 4.35
CA ARG A 56 33.31 14.17 5.46
C ARG A 56 33.65 13.15 6.55
N GLN A 57 33.13 11.92 6.49
CA GLN A 57 33.33 10.90 7.51
C GLN A 57 33.91 9.59 6.93
N PRO A 58 35.24 9.37 7.04
CA PRO A 58 35.88 8.17 6.52
C PRO A 58 35.36 6.85 7.11
N LYS A 59 34.89 6.84 8.37
CA LYS A 59 34.30 5.64 8.98
C LYS A 59 32.97 5.26 8.32
N LEU A 60 32.13 6.23 7.94
CA LEU A 60 30.88 5.97 7.22
C LEU A 60 31.13 5.42 5.82
N GLN A 61 32.16 5.91 5.11
CA GLN A 61 32.54 5.37 3.80
C GLN A 61 33.00 3.92 3.85
N LYS A 62 33.49 3.49 5.03
CA LYS A 62 33.92 2.12 5.30
C LYS A 62 32.84 1.28 5.99
N ALA A 63 31.67 1.86 6.26
CA ALA A 63 30.52 1.08 6.71
C ALA A 63 30.17 0.11 5.57
N GLY A 64 30.38 -1.19 5.81
CA GLY A 64 30.10 -2.24 4.84
C GLY A 64 28.61 -2.33 4.50
N GLY A 65 28.27 -3.20 3.56
CA GLY A 65 26.92 -3.35 3.04
C GLY A 65 26.59 -2.31 1.96
N THR A 66 25.69 -2.68 1.06
CA THR A 66 25.16 -1.80 0.00
C THR A 66 23.95 -1.05 0.51
N ILE A 67 23.72 0.17 0.04
CA ILE A 67 22.52 0.96 0.38
C ILE A 67 21.92 1.60 -0.86
N CYS A 68 20.58 1.68 -0.91
CA CYS A 68 19.81 2.06 -2.11
C CYS A 68 20.33 3.33 -2.81
N TRP A 69 20.68 4.39 -2.09
CA TRP A 69 21.10 5.68 -2.66
C TRP A 69 22.51 5.68 -3.27
N GLN A 70 23.34 4.67 -2.98
CA GLN A 70 24.63 4.49 -3.66
C GLN A 70 24.44 3.93 -5.07
N VAL A 71 23.36 3.19 -5.29
CA VAL A 71 23.04 2.54 -6.57
C VAL A 71 22.12 3.43 -7.40
N MET A 72 21.08 3.99 -6.77
CA MET A 72 20.07 4.80 -7.44
C MET A 72 20.18 6.28 -7.06
N LYS A 73 20.33 7.15 -8.07
CA LYS A 73 20.38 8.61 -7.86
C LYS A 73 18.99 9.21 -7.64
N ASN A 74 17.98 8.61 -8.26
CA ASN A 74 16.57 8.96 -8.17
C ASN A 74 15.74 7.67 -8.31
N ILE A 75 14.45 7.76 -8.06
CA ILE A 75 13.50 6.64 -8.21
C ILE A 75 12.54 6.86 -9.39
N GLU A 76 12.84 7.80 -10.30
CA GLU A 76 11.96 8.19 -11.41
C GLU A 76 11.70 7.04 -12.39
N LEU A 77 12.73 6.26 -12.67
CA LEU A 77 12.67 5.09 -13.55
C LEU A 77 12.71 3.78 -12.74
N PHE A 78 12.13 3.79 -11.54
CA PHE A 78 12.17 2.62 -10.66
C PHE A 78 11.62 1.37 -11.35
N HIS A 79 10.51 1.45 -12.07
CA HIS A 79 9.90 0.29 -12.76
C HIS A 79 10.73 -0.24 -13.94
N GLU A 80 11.48 0.61 -14.63
CA GLU A 80 12.40 0.19 -15.71
C GLU A 80 13.72 -0.37 -15.15
N ASN A 81 14.17 0.19 -14.03
CA ASN A 81 15.49 -0.09 -13.45
C ASN A 81 15.44 -1.02 -12.23
N ILE A 82 14.27 -1.45 -11.75
CA ILE A 82 14.15 -2.40 -10.64
C ILE A 82 14.73 -3.74 -11.05
N GLY A 83 14.61 -4.12 -12.34
CA GLY A 83 15.29 -5.27 -12.90
C GLY A 83 16.81 -5.12 -12.74
N GLU A 84 17.39 -4.00 -13.16
CA GLU A 84 18.84 -3.73 -13.03
C GLU A 84 19.31 -3.57 -11.59
N TYR A 85 18.52 -2.95 -10.69
CA TYR A 85 18.80 -2.91 -9.25
C TYR A 85 18.70 -4.28 -8.63
N LYS A 86 17.62 -5.03 -8.92
CA LYS A 86 17.52 -6.44 -8.54
C LYS A 86 18.62 -7.24 -9.17
N THR A 87 19.25 -6.84 -10.30
CA THR A 87 20.36 -7.53 -10.96
C THR A 87 21.72 -7.21 -10.31
N LEU A 88 21.99 -5.92 -10.01
CA LEU A 88 23.15 -5.42 -9.26
C LEU A 88 23.11 -5.79 -7.77
N ALA A 89 21.90 -5.99 -7.23
CA ALA A 89 21.61 -6.57 -5.92
C ALA A 89 21.19 -8.06 -6.00
N TYR A 90 21.23 -8.70 -7.18
CA TYR A 90 20.72 -10.10 -7.39
C TYR A 90 21.60 -11.13 -6.73
N GLU A 91 22.84 -10.76 -6.44
CA GLU A 91 23.70 -11.60 -5.62
C GLU A 91 23.14 -11.79 -4.19
N TYR A 92 22.05 -11.07 -3.81
CA TYR A 92 21.44 -11.12 -2.49
C TYR A 92 20.01 -11.71 -2.42
N THR A 93 19.37 -12.08 -3.53
CA THR A 93 17.95 -12.54 -3.51
C THR A 93 17.73 -14.03 -3.19
N HIS A 94 18.62 -14.65 -2.42
CA HIS A 94 18.34 -15.98 -1.82
C HIS A 94 17.89 -15.93 -0.35
N SER A 95 17.77 -14.75 0.30
CA SER A 95 17.38 -14.70 1.73
C SER A 95 16.60 -13.45 2.20
N GLY A 96 15.89 -12.75 1.32
CA GLY A 96 15.11 -11.55 1.66
C GLY A 96 15.75 -10.26 1.15
N ALA A 97 14.94 -9.30 0.73
CA ALA A 97 15.43 -8.06 0.16
C ALA A 97 16.05 -7.17 1.26
N ASP A 98 17.35 -6.91 1.15
CA ASP A 98 18.07 -5.90 1.94
C ASP A 98 18.26 -4.67 1.04
N TYR A 99 17.57 -3.57 1.35
CA TYR A 99 17.63 -2.27 0.66
C TYR A 99 18.71 -1.35 1.24
N GLY A 100 19.43 -1.81 2.26
CA GLY A 100 20.39 -1.05 3.04
C GLY A 100 20.25 -1.24 4.54
N GLU A 101 19.43 -2.18 5.01
CA GLU A 101 19.28 -2.56 6.40
C GLU A 101 20.61 -3.03 7.00
N GLU A 102 21.39 -3.89 6.32
CA GLU A 102 22.73 -4.29 6.79
C GLU A 102 23.65 -3.06 6.89
N HIS A 103 23.67 -2.24 5.84
CA HIS A 103 24.49 -1.02 5.83
C HIS A 103 24.12 -0.09 6.99
N ASN A 104 22.83 0.12 7.23
CA ASN A 104 22.35 0.98 8.29
C ASN A 104 22.58 0.39 9.69
N SER A 105 22.61 -0.95 9.82
CA SER A 105 23.06 -1.63 11.03
C SER A 105 24.54 -1.36 11.32
N ASN A 106 25.40 -1.38 10.30
CA ASN A 106 26.81 -1.01 10.44
C ASN A 106 26.99 0.46 10.85
N VAL A 107 26.17 1.37 10.32
CA VAL A 107 26.15 2.77 10.78
C VAL A 107 25.70 2.86 12.24
N ASN A 108 24.72 2.06 12.66
CA ASN A 108 24.28 2.02 14.06
C ASN A 108 25.39 1.54 15.00
N MET A 109 26.26 0.60 14.58
CA MET A 109 27.45 0.24 15.36
C MET A 109 28.37 1.44 15.59
N LEU A 110 28.57 2.29 14.57
CA LEU A 110 29.38 3.50 14.72
C LEU A 110 28.76 4.51 15.71
N CYS A 111 27.42 4.60 15.76
CA CYS A 111 26.71 5.40 16.76
C CYS A 111 26.96 4.86 18.18
N ILE A 112 26.90 3.54 18.36
CA ILE A 112 27.17 2.89 19.65
C ILE A 112 28.62 3.13 20.09
N GLU A 113 29.59 2.91 19.20
CA GLU A 113 31.02 3.15 19.48
C GLU A 113 31.30 4.62 19.86
N ALA A 114 30.57 5.55 19.24
CA ALA A 114 30.70 6.98 19.50
C ALA A 114 29.85 7.48 20.69
N ASN A 115 29.11 6.57 21.36
CA ASN A 115 28.21 6.87 22.47
C ASN A 115 27.19 7.98 22.14
N VAL A 116 26.53 7.86 20.99
CA VAL A 116 25.53 8.82 20.49
C VAL A 116 24.23 8.12 20.10
N ASP A 117 23.16 8.41 20.84
CA ASP A 117 21.85 7.78 20.59
C ASP A 117 20.96 8.62 19.67
N LYS A 118 21.07 9.95 19.75
CA LYS A 118 20.17 10.88 19.04
C LYS A 118 20.97 11.96 18.30
N PRO A 119 20.64 12.23 17.04
CA PRO A 119 21.27 13.32 16.31
C PRO A 119 20.79 14.68 16.83
N ILE A 120 21.70 15.65 16.78
CA ILE A 120 21.39 17.07 16.79
C ILE A 120 20.92 17.45 15.38
N ILE A 121 19.61 17.57 15.22
CA ILE A 121 18.97 17.84 13.93
C ILE A 121 18.92 19.35 13.68
N SER A 122 19.59 19.80 12.62
CA SER A 122 19.51 21.21 12.19
C SER A 122 18.11 21.55 11.64
N PRO A 123 17.69 22.83 11.64
CA PRO A 123 16.41 23.23 11.07
C PRO A 123 16.22 22.78 9.61
N ARG A 124 17.30 22.79 8.82
CA ARG A 124 17.31 22.32 7.43
C ARG A 124 17.02 20.82 7.34
N ILE A 125 17.72 19.99 8.10
CA ILE A 125 17.51 18.53 8.09
C ILE A 125 16.13 18.19 8.65
N LYS A 126 15.68 18.89 9.70
CA LYS A 126 14.34 18.71 10.26
C LYS A 126 13.27 18.95 9.21
N LYS A 127 13.39 20.01 8.41
CA LYS A 127 12.47 20.30 7.31
C LYS A 127 12.46 19.18 6.27
N LEU A 128 13.62 18.67 5.86
CA LEU A 128 13.71 17.57 4.91
C LEU A 128 13.05 16.29 5.41
N LEU A 129 13.30 15.92 6.68
CA LEU A 129 12.68 14.75 7.31
C LEU A 129 11.15 14.91 7.39
N THR A 130 10.65 16.05 7.86
CA THR A 130 9.21 16.32 7.93
C THR A 130 8.54 16.28 6.55
N GLU A 131 9.16 16.86 5.52
CA GLU A 131 8.64 16.78 4.15
C GLU A 131 8.65 15.33 3.62
N ALA A 132 9.73 14.57 3.89
CA ALA A 132 9.80 13.17 3.51
C ALA A 132 8.75 12.30 4.21
N GLU A 133 8.57 12.43 5.52
CA GLU A 133 7.53 11.74 6.28
C GLU A 133 6.12 12.06 5.75
N SER A 134 5.85 13.33 5.41
CA SER A 134 4.57 13.72 4.81
C SER A 134 4.35 13.05 3.46
N ASN A 135 5.37 13.01 2.60
CA ASN A 135 5.27 12.42 1.27
C ASN A 135 5.19 10.88 1.33
N ILE A 136 5.90 10.24 2.26
CA ILE A 136 5.80 8.82 2.56
C ILE A 136 4.36 8.46 2.96
N LYS A 137 3.76 9.21 3.89
CA LYS A 137 2.38 8.98 4.33
C LYS A 137 1.36 9.20 3.21
N ALA A 138 1.54 10.26 2.42
CA ALA A 138 0.66 10.54 1.28
C ALA A 138 0.75 9.42 0.23
N PHE A 139 1.97 8.95 -0.09
CA PHE A 139 2.16 7.87 -1.05
C PHE A 139 1.60 6.53 -0.55
N GLN A 140 1.84 6.19 0.72
CA GLN A 140 1.24 5.00 1.35
C GLN A 140 -0.28 5.05 1.27
N TYR A 141 -0.90 6.21 1.53
CA TYR A 141 -2.34 6.35 1.42
C TYR A 141 -2.86 6.11 -0.01
N GLU A 142 -2.14 6.58 -1.04
CA GLU A 142 -2.49 6.27 -2.43
C GLU A 142 -2.32 4.77 -2.75
N LEU A 143 -1.26 4.13 -2.26
CA LEU A 143 -1.06 2.68 -2.37
C LEU A 143 -2.18 1.89 -1.70
N ASP A 144 -2.60 2.31 -0.52
CA ASP A 144 -3.69 1.67 0.24
C ASP A 144 -5.03 1.78 -0.49
N LYS A 145 -5.31 2.94 -1.10
CA LYS A 145 -6.50 3.14 -1.94
C LYS A 145 -6.46 2.29 -3.21
N MET A 146 -5.30 2.17 -3.82
CA MET A 146 -5.11 1.38 -5.03
C MET A 146 -5.29 -0.13 -4.77
N ASN A 147 -4.93 -0.56 -3.56
CA ASN A 147 -4.99 -1.95 -3.12
C ASN A 147 -6.16 -2.25 -2.18
N ALA A 148 -7.22 -1.43 -2.18
CA ALA A 148 -8.36 -1.65 -1.30
C ALA A 148 -9.01 -3.00 -1.58
N LYS A 149 -9.41 -3.71 -0.51
CA LYS A 149 -9.93 -5.08 -0.60
C LYS A 149 -11.35 -5.17 -0.07
N LEU A 150 -12.19 -5.93 -0.77
CA LEU A 150 -13.49 -6.38 -0.30
C LEU A 150 -13.36 -7.77 0.31
N SER A 151 -13.99 -7.97 1.46
CA SER A 151 -14.17 -9.26 2.12
C SER A 151 -15.54 -9.32 2.81
N PHE A 152 -15.87 -10.46 3.40
CA PHE A 152 -17.13 -10.65 4.14
C PHE A 152 -16.85 -11.25 5.52
N ASP A 153 -17.16 -10.50 6.58
CA ASP A 153 -17.17 -11.01 7.95
C ASP A 153 -18.50 -11.72 8.24
N LYS A 154 -18.44 -12.81 9.01
CA LYS A 154 -19.59 -13.67 9.36
C LYS A 154 -20.45 -14.03 8.14
N ILE A 155 -19.81 -14.12 6.98
CA ILE A 155 -20.41 -14.39 5.65
C ILE A 155 -21.28 -13.23 5.14
N THR A 156 -22.01 -12.51 5.99
CA THR A 156 -23.03 -11.54 5.57
C THR A 156 -22.64 -10.07 5.67
N ILE A 157 -21.50 -9.72 6.29
CA ILE A 157 -21.10 -8.34 6.53
C ILE A 157 -20.01 -7.95 5.53
N PRO A 158 -20.28 -7.09 4.54
CA PRO A 158 -19.22 -6.61 3.66
C PRO A 158 -18.21 -5.76 4.46
N VAL A 159 -16.93 -6.06 4.29
CA VAL A 159 -15.82 -5.37 4.95
C VAL A 159 -14.85 -4.88 3.88
N ILE A 160 -14.56 -3.58 3.93
CA ILE A 160 -13.60 -2.94 3.03
C ILE A 160 -12.33 -2.64 3.82
N SER A 161 -11.20 -3.15 3.37
CA SER A 161 -9.88 -2.88 3.97
C SER A 161 -9.11 -1.90 3.09
N ILE A 162 -8.56 -0.84 3.71
CA ILE A 162 -7.74 0.20 3.07
C ILE A 162 -6.50 0.37 3.96
N GLY A 163 -5.37 -0.20 3.53
CA GLY A 163 -4.20 -0.34 4.40
C GLY A 163 -4.55 -1.11 5.67
N ASP A 164 -4.18 -0.57 6.82
CA ASP A 164 -4.49 -1.14 8.14
C ASP A 164 -5.92 -0.82 8.64
N SER A 165 -6.69 -0.01 7.90
CA SER A 165 -8.05 0.37 8.30
C SER A 165 -9.10 -0.58 7.71
N THR A 166 -10.03 -1.04 8.53
CA THR A 166 -11.17 -1.86 8.11
C THR A 166 -12.51 -1.18 8.35
N TYR A 167 -13.39 -1.20 7.35
CA TYR A 167 -14.70 -0.56 7.37
C TYR A 167 -15.81 -1.60 7.23
N HIS A 168 -16.59 -1.80 8.28
CA HIS A 168 -17.71 -2.75 8.30
C HIS A 168 -19.00 -2.07 7.86
N LEU A 169 -19.60 -2.57 6.78
CA LEU A 169 -20.92 -2.12 6.35
C LEU A 169 -22.03 -2.81 7.15
N THR A 170 -23.27 -2.39 6.96
CA THR A 170 -24.40 -3.12 7.57
C THR A 170 -24.56 -4.50 6.93
N SER A 171 -24.86 -5.51 7.75
CA SER A 171 -25.08 -6.88 7.30
C SER A 171 -26.09 -6.94 6.17
N MET A 172 -25.78 -7.72 5.15
CA MET A 172 -26.74 -8.12 4.14
C MET A 172 -27.84 -8.95 4.81
N ARG A 173 -29.08 -8.76 4.34
CA ARG A 173 -30.18 -9.66 4.68
C ARG A 173 -30.07 -10.91 3.83
N TYR A 174 -30.26 -12.08 4.44
CA TYR A 174 -30.39 -13.33 3.69
C TYR A 174 -31.49 -13.22 2.62
N GLY A 175 -31.21 -13.72 1.42
CA GLY A 175 -32.09 -13.66 0.27
C GLY A 175 -31.33 -13.58 -1.04
N ILE A 176 -32.07 -13.47 -2.15
CA ILE A 176 -31.55 -13.60 -3.52
C ILE A 176 -30.33 -12.70 -3.77
N THR A 177 -30.35 -11.45 -3.30
CA THR A 177 -29.22 -10.52 -3.45
C THR A 177 -27.96 -11.09 -2.80
N PHE A 178 -28.05 -11.53 -1.55
CA PHE A 178 -26.95 -12.15 -0.83
C PHE A 178 -26.47 -13.44 -1.49
N ASP A 179 -27.39 -14.30 -1.92
CA ASP A 179 -27.06 -15.58 -2.55
C ASP A 179 -26.27 -15.38 -3.85
N ILE A 180 -26.68 -14.40 -4.67
CA ILE A 180 -25.96 -14.02 -5.90
C ILE A 180 -24.58 -13.49 -5.59
N ILE A 181 -24.47 -12.55 -4.64
CA ILE A 181 -23.22 -11.90 -4.29
C ILE A 181 -22.21 -12.91 -3.74
N SER A 182 -22.63 -13.73 -2.77
CA SER A 182 -21.77 -14.74 -2.16
C SER A 182 -21.29 -15.76 -3.19
N TYR A 183 -22.20 -16.25 -4.04
CA TYR A 183 -21.86 -17.20 -5.09
C TYR A 183 -20.82 -16.65 -6.07
N CYS A 184 -21.01 -15.42 -6.55
CA CYS A 184 -20.09 -14.80 -7.51
C CYS A 184 -18.75 -14.47 -6.85
N TYR A 185 -18.75 -13.97 -5.61
CA TYR A 185 -17.54 -13.62 -4.88
C TYR A 185 -16.65 -14.85 -4.58
N ASP A 186 -17.26 -15.98 -4.21
CA ASP A 186 -16.54 -17.20 -3.83
C ASP A 186 -16.07 -18.01 -5.05
N ASN A 187 -16.91 -18.12 -6.08
CA ASN A 187 -16.65 -19.04 -7.21
C ASN A 187 -16.08 -18.36 -8.46
N PHE A 188 -16.36 -17.06 -8.66
CA PHE A 188 -16.02 -16.33 -9.88
C PHE A 188 -15.46 -14.92 -9.58
N PRO A 189 -14.45 -14.79 -8.70
CA PRO A 189 -13.91 -13.48 -8.36
C PRO A 189 -13.25 -12.83 -9.57
N ASN A 190 -13.58 -11.56 -9.82
CA ASN A 190 -13.12 -10.78 -10.97
C ASN A 190 -13.58 -11.34 -12.34
N GLU A 191 -14.65 -12.15 -12.37
CA GLU A 191 -15.23 -12.67 -13.60
C GLU A 191 -16.68 -12.22 -13.78
N TYR A 192 -17.11 -12.05 -15.03
CA TYR A 192 -18.50 -11.77 -15.34
C TYR A 192 -19.35 -13.04 -15.33
N VAL A 193 -20.33 -13.08 -14.43
CA VAL A 193 -21.31 -14.16 -14.32
C VAL A 193 -22.64 -13.72 -14.92
N GLY A 194 -23.17 -14.51 -15.85
CA GLY A 194 -24.43 -14.24 -16.54
C GLY A 194 -25.68 -14.80 -15.85
N LEU A 195 -26.86 -14.28 -16.21
CA LEU A 195 -28.16 -14.72 -15.69
C LEU A 195 -28.42 -16.23 -15.79
N THR A 196 -27.97 -16.89 -16.86
CA THR A 196 -28.17 -18.34 -17.03
C THR A 196 -27.48 -19.13 -15.91
N THR A 197 -26.23 -18.80 -15.62
CA THR A 197 -25.46 -19.41 -14.53
C THR A 197 -26.09 -19.11 -13.17
N ILE A 198 -26.50 -17.86 -12.96
CA ILE A 198 -27.14 -17.42 -11.70
C ILE A 198 -28.47 -18.14 -11.47
N ASN A 199 -29.37 -18.16 -12.45
CA ASN A 199 -30.67 -18.81 -12.32
C ASN A 199 -30.53 -20.33 -12.10
N LYS A 200 -29.53 -20.96 -12.74
CA LYS A 200 -29.21 -22.38 -12.51
C LYS A 200 -28.72 -22.63 -11.09
N TYR A 201 -27.80 -21.80 -10.57
CA TYR A 201 -27.31 -21.91 -9.20
C TYR A 201 -28.44 -21.74 -8.18
N LEU A 202 -29.30 -20.73 -8.37
CA LEU A 202 -30.43 -20.45 -7.47
C LEU A 202 -31.57 -21.48 -7.58
N GLN A 203 -31.50 -22.43 -8.52
CA GLN A 203 -32.51 -23.47 -8.76
C GLN A 203 -33.94 -22.91 -8.84
N LEU A 204 -34.11 -21.72 -9.42
CA LEU A 204 -35.39 -21.00 -9.36
C LEU A 204 -36.53 -21.79 -10.01
N GLU A 205 -36.24 -22.48 -11.10
CA GLU A 205 -37.21 -23.34 -11.80
C GLU A 205 -37.66 -24.53 -10.95
N GLU A 206 -36.73 -25.21 -10.27
CA GLU A 206 -37.03 -26.33 -9.35
C GLU A 206 -37.85 -25.85 -8.14
N LEU A 207 -37.65 -24.60 -7.73
CA LEU A 207 -38.40 -23.93 -6.66
C LEU A 207 -39.73 -23.31 -7.13
N GLY A 208 -40.11 -23.46 -8.40
CA GLY A 208 -41.32 -22.86 -8.98
C GLY A 208 -41.32 -21.33 -9.01
N LYS A 209 -40.14 -20.70 -8.91
CA LYS A 209 -39.94 -19.25 -8.92
C LYS A 209 -39.59 -18.75 -10.32
N PRO A 210 -40.04 -17.55 -10.72
CA PRO A 210 -39.66 -16.99 -12.00
C PRO A 210 -38.16 -16.68 -12.04
N ASN A 211 -37.53 -17.02 -13.15
CA ASN A 211 -36.13 -16.65 -13.44
C ASN A 211 -35.91 -15.14 -13.28
N ILE A 212 -34.72 -14.77 -12.81
CA ILE A 212 -34.29 -13.38 -12.77
C ILE A 212 -34.09 -12.92 -14.22
N LYS A 213 -34.72 -11.80 -14.56
CA LYS A 213 -34.64 -11.17 -15.88
C LYS A 213 -33.73 -9.93 -15.91
N ASN A 214 -33.47 -9.35 -14.74
CA ASN A 214 -32.68 -8.14 -14.58
C ASN A 214 -31.95 -8.16 -13.22
N LEU A 215 -30.62 -8.18 -13.24
CA LEU A 215 -29.80 -8.18 -12.02
C LEU A 215 -29.82 -6.83 -11.31
N ARG A 216 -29.90 -5.71 -12.02
CA ARG A 216 -29.93 -4.37 -11.39
C ARG A 216 -31.14 -4.21 -10.47
N ASP A 217 -32.29 -4.71 -10.91
CA ASP A 217 -33.52 -4.68 -10.11
C ASP A 217 -33.38 -5.49 -8.80
N LYS A 218 -32.50 -6.50 -8.77
CA LYS A 218 -32.21 -7.30 -7.58
C LYS A 218 -31.18 -6.67 -6.65
N MET A 219 -30.34 -5.76 -7.14
CA MET A 219 -29.36 -5.05 -6.31
C MET A 219 -29.87 -3.72 -5.76
N ARG A 220 -30.96 -3.18 -6.31
CA ARG A 220 -31.54 -1.89 -5.90
C ARG A 220 -31.83 -1.83 -4.39
N GLY A 221 -31.41 -0.74 -3.73
CA GLY A 221 -31.56 -0.54 -2.29
C GLY A 221 -30.64 -1.40 -1.43
N SER A 222 -29.60 -2.00 -2.03
CA SER A 222 -28.52 -2.70 -1.32
C SER A 222 -27.20 -1.94 -1.48
N HIS A 223 -26.16 -2.34 -0.75
CA HIS A 223 -24.82 -1.77 -0.90
C HIS A 223 -24.20 -1.92 -2.29
N PHE A 224 -24.77 -2.81 -3.12
CA PHE A 224 -24.32 -3.20 -4.46
C PHE A 224 -25.10 -2.52 -5.60
N GLU A 225 -25.90 -1.49 -5.28
CA GLU A 225 -26.56 -0.68 -6.30
C GLU A 225 -25.60 0.30 -6.98
N ASP A 226 -26.03 0.92 -8.09
CA ASP A 226 -25.21 1.75 -8.97
C ASP A 226 -24.59 2.98 -8.27
N GLU A 227 -25.14 3.41 -7.12
CA GLU A 227 -24.63 4.53 -6.30
C GLU A 227 -24.18 4.09 -4.89
N GLY A 228 -24.13 2.78 -4.64
CA GLY A 228 -23.78 2.20 -3.35
C GLY A 228 -22.30 2.34 -2.97
N PRO A 229 -21.95 2.10 -1.70
CA PRO A 229 -20.56 2.14 -1.22
C PRO A 229 -19.66 1.05 -1.84
N LEU A 230 -20.24 -0.02 -2.40
CA LEU A 230 -19.50 -1.14 -3.01
C LEU A 230 -19.37 -1.04 -4.52
N VAL A 231 -19.84 0.06 -5.15
CA VAL A 231 -19.70 0.30 -6.59
C VAL A 231 -18.29 0.03 -7.13
N PRO A 232 -17.19 0.42 -6.45
CA PRO A 232 -15.84 0.14 -6.97
C PRO A 232 -15.53 -1.36 -7.13
N PHE A 233 -16.19 -2.19 -6.32
CA PHE A 233 -15.98 -3.65 -6.26
C PHE A 233 -17.02 -4.43 -7.05
N ILE A 234 -17.97 -3.77 -7.73
CA ILE A 234 -19.00 -4.44 -8.50
C ILE A 234 -19.19 -3.78 -9.86
N GLU A 235 -19.28 -4.61 -10.90
CA GLU A 235 -19.77 -4.17 -12.19
C GLU A 235 -21.06 -4.90 -12.53
N ILE A 236 -22.17 -4.16 -12.58
CA ILE A 236 -23.49 -4.72 -12.80
C ILE A 236 -24.17 -4.16 -14.05
N SER A 237 -24.65 -5.09 -14.86
CA SER A 237 -25.55 -4.85 -15.98
C SER A 237 -26.82 -5.67 -15.81
N PRO A 238 -27.88 -5.44 -16.61
CA PRO A 238 -29.10 -6.22 -16.49
C PRO A 238 -28.90 -7.74 -16.62
N ARG A 239 -27.88 -8.20 -17.37
CA ARG A 239 -27.71 -9.62 -17.72
C ARG A 239 -26.47 -10.30 -17.14
N LYS A 240 -25.53 -9.54 -16.59
CA LYS A 240 -24.30 -10.05 -15.97
C LYS A 240 -23.82 -9.17 -14.83
N ILE A 241 -23.12 -9.78 -13.89
CA ILE A 241 -22.49 -9.16 -12.72
C ILE A 241 -21.04 -9.63 -12.61
N MET A 242 -20.14 -8.76 -12.19
CA MET A 242 -18.79 -9.11 -11.76
C MET A 242 -18.54 -8.53 -10.37
N ILE A 243 -17.92 -9.31 -9.50
CA ILE A 243 -17.54 -8.87 -8.15
C ILE A 243 -16.03 -8.96 -8.04
N LYS A 244 -15.40 -7.85 -7.68
CA LYS A 244 -13.96 -7.73 -7.54
C LYS A 244 -13.56 -7.90 -6.08
N LYS A 245 -12.46 -8.61 -5.85
CA LYS A 245 -11.85 -8.72 -4.51
C LYS A 245 -11.03 -7.50 -4.14
N SER A 246 -10.56 -6.74 -5.13
CA SER A 246 -9.83 -5.49 -4.96
C SER A 246 -10.28 -4.44 -5.96
N ALA A 247 -10.12 -3.17 -5.59
CA ALA A 247 -10.43 -2.05 -6.46
C ALA A 247 -9.59 -0.82 -6.09
N THR A 248 -9.24 0.00 -7.08
CA THR A 248 -8.69 1.34 -6.85
C THR A 248 -9.80 2.28 -6.43
N LEU A 249 -9.61 2.99 -5.31
CA LEU A 249 -10.56 3.94 -4.77
C LEU A 249 -10.16 5.40 -5.00
N THR A 250 -11.15 6.25 -5.24
CA THR A 250 -11.01 7.71 -5.15
C THR A 250 -11.26 8.20 -3.73
N ASP A 251 -10.81 9.42 -3.38
CA ASP A 251 -11.07 9.99 -2.06
C ASP A 251 -12.57 10.16 -1.77
N GLU A 252 -13.37 10.47 -2.79
CA GLU A 252 -14.83 10.52 -2.66
C GLU A 252 -15.40 9.16 -2.26
N GLN A 253 -14.92 8.08 -2.87
CA GLN A 253 -15.36 6.71 -2.55
C GLN A 253 -14.93 6.31 -1.13
N VAL A 254 -13.71 6.63 -0.72
CA VAL A 254 -13.24 6.41 0.66
C VAL A 254 -14.14 7.14 1.66
N ASN A 255 -14.48 8.40 1.40
CA ASN A 255 -15.35 9.18 2.28
C ASN A 255 -16.79 8.61 2.33
N LYS A 256 -17.33 8.16 1.20
CA LYS A 256 -18.63 7.47 1.16
C LYS A 256 -18.62 6.22 2.02
N ILE A 257 -17.60 5.37 1.87
CA ILE A 257 -17.43 4.14 2.67
C ILE A 257 -17.37 4.48 4.16
N LYS A 258 -16.53 5.44 4.55
CA LYS A 258 -16.41 5.90 5.94
C LYS A 258 -17.75 6.31 6.53
N ALA A 259 -18.52 7.12 5.79
CA ALA A 259 -19.79 7.67 6.25
C ALA A 259 -20.87 6.61 6.52
N VAL A 260 -20.85 5.49 5.79
CA VAL A 260 -21.86 4.41 5.94
C VAL A 260 -21.37 3.24 6.80
N SER A 261 -20.08 3.21 7.12
CA SER A 261 -19.48 2.15 7.93
C SER A 261 -19.70 2.35 9.43
N LYS A 262 -19.90 1.26 10.16
CA LYS A 262 -19.78 1.28 11.62
C LYS A 262 -18.29 1.23 11.94
N HIS A 263 -17.74 2.31 12.49
CA HIS A 263 -16.33 2.34 12.90
C HIS A 263 -16.10 1.27 13.98
N SER A 264 -15.28 0.27 13.66
CA SER A 264 -14.65 -0.59 14.65
C SER A 264 -13.32 0.08 14.98
N ASN A 265 -13.30 1.00 15.94
CA ASN A 265 -12.04 1.34 16.56
C ASN A 265 -11.61 0.09 17.34
N SER A 266 -10.67 -0.68 16.78
CA SER A 266 -9.85 -1.57 17.58
C SER A 266 -8.89 -0.67 18.36
N ASP A 267 -9.23 -0.43 19.62
CA ASP A 267 -8.30 0.04 20.66
C ASP A 267 -7.11 -0.92 20.81
#